data_AF-A0A510GBH8-F1
#
_entry.id   AF-A0A510GBH8-F1
#
_cell.length_a   1.000
_cell.length_b   1.000
_cell.length_c   1.000
_cell.angle_alpha   90.00
_cell.angle_beta   90.00
_cell.angle_gamma   90.00
#
_symmetry.space_group_name_H-M   'P 1'
#
loop_
_entity.id
_entity.type
_entity.pdbx_description
1 polymer ?
#
loop_
_entity_poly.entity_id
_entity_poly.type
_entity_poly.pdbx_seq_one_letter_code
_entity_poly.pdbx_strand_id
1 'polypeptide(L)' 'MLNYSNACDCGIDAKTVKEYYQRLVDTLVGYLIYPYTKKVNREIISSIPKFYFFDVGVANNIIQYQFNEVRGRKQEKL' A
#
# COMPACT_ATOMS: atom_id res chain seq x y z
N MET A 1 3.28 5.50 2.69
CA MET A 1 3.36 5.43 4.16
C MET A 1 1.98 5.76 4.67
N LEU A 2 1.39 4.95 5.56
CA LEU A 2 -0.02 5.09 5.91
C LEU A 2 -0.19 5.88 7.21
N ASN A 3 -0.47 7.19 7.07
CA ASN A 3 -0.66 8.10 8.20
C ASN A 3 -2.15 8.46 8.34
N TYR A 4 -2.76 8.04 9.45
CA TYR A 4 -4.18 8.31 9.73
C TYR A 4 -4.45 9.77 10.12
N SER A 5 -3.43 10.54 10.51
CA SER A 5 -3.60 11.96 10.85
C SER A 5 -4.01 12.81 9.65
N ASN A 6 -3.67 12.37 8.42
CA ASN A 6 -4.09 13.04 7.18
C ASN A 6 -5.60 12.94 6.92
N ALA A 7 -6.35 12.15 7.71
CA ALA A 7 -7.81 12.07 7.61
C ALA A 7 -8.50 13.43 7.87
N CYS A 8 -7.85 14.29 8.67
CA CYS A 8 -8.34 15.63 8.99
C CYS A 8 -8.50 16.50 7.73
N ASP A 9 -7.55 16.42 6.80
CA ASP A 9 -7.58 17.20 5.54
C ASP A 9 -8.76 16.80 4.64
N CYS A 10 -9.23 15.56 4.77
CA CYS A 10 -10.39 15.04 4.03
C CYS A 10 -11.71 15.22 4.78
N GLY A 11 -11.71 15.75 6.01
CA GLY A 11 -12.91 15.86 6.85
C GLY A 11 -13.48 14.52 7.32
N ILE A 12 -12.67 13.47 7.33
CA ILE A 12 -13.08 12.11 7.73
C ILE A 12 -12.44 11.76 9.07
N ASP A 13 -13.16 11.07 9.94
CA ASP A 13 -12.61 10.60 11.21
C ASP A 13 -11.49 9.56 11.00
N ALA A 14 -10.42 9.67 11.77
CA ALA A 14 -9.26 8.78 11.68
C ALA A 14 -9.63 7.31 11.94
N LYS A 15 -10.63 7.05 12.80
CA LYS A 15 -11.14 5.70 13.04
C LYS A 15 -11.78 5.11 11.78
N THR A 16 -12.55 5.91 11.05
CA THR A 16 -13.19 5.47 9.80
C THR A 16 -12.15 5.12 8.74
N VAL A 17 -11.10 5.93 8.59
CA VAL A 17 -9.99 5.63 7.67
C VAL A 17 -9.31 4.32 8.08
N LYS A 18 -9.06 4.11 9.37
CA LYS A 18 -8.48 2.86 9.89
C LYS A 18 -9.35 1.65 9.60
N GLU A 19 -10.66 1.73 9.85
CA GLU A 19 -11.58 0.63 9.53
C GLU A 19 -11.68 0.37 8.03
N TYR A 20 -11.59 1.40 7.19
CA TYR A 20 -11.59 1.23 5.75
C TYR A 20 -10.39 0.40 5.29
N TYR A 21 -9.17 0.74 5.74
CA TYR A 21 -7.99 -0.05 5.43
C TYR A 21 -8.03 -1.45 6.03
N GLN A 22 -8.62 -1.62 7.22
CA GLN A 22 -8.81 -2.95 7.79
C GLN A 22 -9.72 -3.81 6.92
N ARG A 23 -10.84 -3.26 6.42
CA ARG A 23 -11.71 -3.96 5.47
C ARG A 23 -10.97 -4.37 4.20
N LEU A 24 -10.11 -3.50 3.64
CA LEU A 24 -9.30 -3.84 2.46
C LEU A 24 -8.34 -5.00 2.72
N VAL A 25 -7.80 -5.10 3.93
CA VAL A 25 -6.96 -6.23 4.35
C VAL A 25 -7.81 -7.50 4.53
N ASP A 26 -8.96 -7.38 5.20
CA ASP A 26 -9.87 -8.51 5.45
C ASP A 26 -10.43 -9.10 4.16
N THR A 27 -10.66 -8.27 3.13
CA THR A 27 -11.08 -8.71 1.79
C THR A 27 -9.91 -9.17 0.90
N LEU A 28 -8.69 -9.29 1.44
CA LEU A 28 -7.47 -9.66 0.70
C LEU A 28 -7.14 -8.74 -0.48
N VAL A 29 -7.63 -7.49 -0.45
CA VAL A 29 -7.36 -6.47 -1.48
C VAL A 29 -6.03 -5.74 -1.21
N GLY A 30 -5.54 -5.77 0.02
CA GLY A 30 -4.24 -5.18 0.33
C GLY A 30 -3.58 -5.72 1.58
N TYR A 31 -2.34 -5.32 1.79
CA TYR A 31 -1.48 -5.78 2.86
C TYR A 31 -0.84 -4.60 3.59
N LEU A 32 -0.74 -4.70 4.90
CA LEU A 32 0.05 -3.80 5.74
C LEU A 32 1.41 -4.44 6.02
N ILE A 33 2.47 -3.81 5.52
CA ILE A 33 3.84 -4.18 5.82
C ILE A 33 4.34 -3.31 6.96
N TYR A 34 4.54 -3.94 8.10
CA TYR A 34 5.13 -3.28 9.27
C TYR A 34 6.65 -3.20 9.10
N PRO A 35 7.26 -2.05 9.41
CA PRO A 35 8.70 -1.90 9.41
C PRO A 35 9.34 -2.88 10.40
N TYR A 36 10.40 -3.57 9.96
CA TYR A 36 11.19 -4.42 10.84
C TYR A 36 12.19 -3.56 11.63
N THR A 37 12.21 -3.69 12.95
CA THR A 37 13.25 -3.07 13.79
C THR A 37 13.86 -4.08 14.75
N LYS A 38 15.20 -4.12 14.80
CA LYS A 38 15.97 -5.00 15.71
C LYS A 38 16.04 -4.46 17.14
N LYS A 39 15.90 -3.13 17.31
CA LYS A 39 15.81 -2.46 18.61
C LYS A 39 14.48 -1.72 18.68
N VAL A 40 13.75 -1.87 19.78
CA VAL A 40 12.54 -1.09 20.05
C VAL A 40 12.96 0.34 20.45
N ASN A 41 13.39 1.15 19.48
CA ASN A 41 13.52 2.59 19.67
C ASN A 41 12.13 3.22 19.54
N ARG A 42 11.78 4.15 20.44
CA ARG A 42 10.49 4.85 20.52
C ARG A 42 10.31 5.92 19.44
N GLU A 43 10.77 5.67 18.21
CA GLU A 43 10.53 6.60 17.12
C GLU A 43 9.20 6.24 16.44
N ILE A 44 8.22 7.14 16.51
CA ILE A 44 6.87 6.98 15.95
C ILE A 44 6.93 6.62 14.45
N ILE A 45 7.90 7.20 13.73
CA ILE A 45 8.14 6.93 12.31
C ILE A 45 8.46 5.45 12.06
N SER A 46 9.16 4.81 13.00
CA SER A 46 9.54 3.39 12.95
C SER A 46 8.36 2.44 13.18
N SER A 47 7.17 2.92 13.52
CA SER A 47 5.97 2.07 13.72
C SER A 47 4.93 2.21 12.61
N ILE A 48 5.10 3.15 11.68
CA ILE A 48 4.07 3.43 10.66
C ILE A 48 4.19 2.40 9.51
N PRO A 49 3.13 1.62 9.23
CA PRO A 49 3.17 0.62 8.16
C PRO A 49 3.09 1.26 6.77
N LYS A 50 3.55 0.49 5.77
CA LYS A 50 3.27 0.76 4.35
C LYS A 50 2.12 -0.14 3.90
N PHE A 51 1.16 0.43 3.18
CA PHE A 51 0.07 -0.31 2.57
C PHE A 51 0.36 -0.57 1.10
N TYR A 52 0.13 -1.81 0.66
CA TYR A 52 0.29 -2.24 -0.73
C TYR A 52 -0.97 -2.98 -1.19
N PHE A 53 -1.41 -2.71 -2.42
CA PHE A 53 -2.48 -3.48 -3.06
C PHE A 53 -1.98 -4.86 -3.48
N PHE A 54 -2.86 -5.86 -3.50
CA PHE A 54 -2.51 -7.22 -3.90
C PHE A 54 -2.13 -7.31 -5.39
N ASP A 55 -2.79 -6.52 -6.23
CA ASP A 55 -2.60 -6.51 -7.68
C ASP A 55 -1.89 -5.23 -8.15
N VAL A 56 -0.77 -5.43 -8.83
CA VAL A 56 -0.01 -4.37 -9.51
C VAL A 56 -0.79 -3.78 -10.69
N GLY A 57 -1.68 -4.55 -11.33
CA GLY A 57 -2.56 -4.09 -12.40
C GLY A 57 -3.52 -2.99 -11.95
N VAL A 58 -4.11 -3.13 -10.77
CA VAL A 58 -4.98 -2.11 -10.16
C VAL A 58 -4.19 -0.82 -9.89
N ALA A 59 -3.00 -0.94 -9.29
CA ALA A 59 -2.14 0.22 -9.05
C ALA A 59 -1.78 0.94 -10.35
N ASN A 60 -1.37 0.18 -11.38
CA ASN A 60 -1.05 0.71 -12.71
C ASN A 60 -2.24 1.40 -13.37
N ASN A 61 -3.44 0.84 -13.23
CA ASN A 61 -4.66 1.44 -13.77
C ASN A 61 -4.98 2.78 -13.08
N ILE A 62 -4.90 2.84 -11.75
CA ILE A 62 -5.16 4.05 -10.96
C ILE A 62 -4.19 5.18 -11.35
N ILE A 63 -2.91 4.86 -11.56
CA ILE A 63 -1.90 5.86 -11.95
C ILE A 63 -1.82 6.08 -13.47
N GLN A 64 -2.72 5.45 -14.24
CA GLN A 64 -2.76 5.48 -15.71
C GLN A 64 -1.44 5.08 -16.39
N TYR A 65 -0.70 4.15 -15.78
CA TYR A 65 0.54 3.65 -16.35
C TYR A 65 0.27 2.76 -17.56
N GLN A 66 0.78 3.16 -18.73
CA GLN A 66 0.69 2.39 -19.97
C GLN A 66 1.99 1.61 -20.18
N PHE A 67 1.84 0.32 -20.47
CA PHE A 67 2.98 -0.51 -20.85
C PHE A 67 3.32 -0.27 -22.32
N ASN A 68 4.45 0.39 -22.59
CA ASN A 68 4.95 0.54 -23.96
C ASN A 68 5.62 -0.75 -24.49
N GLU A 69 6.04 -1.64 -23.59
CA GLU A 69 6.68 -2.92 -23.95
C GLU A 69 6.45 -3.96 -22.84
N VAL A 70 6.08 -5.18 -23.22
CA VAL A 70 5.93 -6.30 -22.28
C VAL A 70 7.31 -6.91 -22.03
N ARG A 71 7.99 -6.49 -20.97
CA ARG A 71 9.24 -7.12 -20.50
C ARG A 71 8.94 -8.40 -19.72
N GLY A 72 8.57 -9.46 -20.44
CA GLY A 72 8.55 -10.83 -19.94
C GLY A 72 9.94 -11.49 -19.99
N ARG A 73 10.12 -12.64 -19.33
CA ARG A 73 11.33 -13.47 -19.51
C ARG A 73 11.50 -13.69 -21.02
N LYS A 74 12.64 -13.20 -21.53
CA LYS A 74 13.10 -13.16 -22.92
C LYS A 74 12.20 -13.92 -23.90
N GLN A 75 11.77 -13.24 -24.97
CA GLN A 75 11.39 -13.89 -26.23
C GLN A 75 12.44 -14.96 -26.55
N GLU A 76 12.17 -16.22 -26.22
CA GLU A 76 12.83 -17.37 -26.80
C GLU A 76 12.32 -17.40 -28.24
N LYS A 77 13.05 -16.67 -29.09
CA LYS A 77 12.93 -16.80 -30.54
C LYS A 77 13.32 -18.23 -30.89
N LEU A 78 12.37 -19.01 -31.36
CA LEU A 78 12.63 -20.05 -32.35
C LEU A 78 13.06 -19.40 -33.66
#